data_AF-A0A3B3HM78-F1
#
_entry.id   AF-A0A3B3HM78-F1
#
_cell.length_a   1.000
_cell.length_b   1.000
_cell.length_c   1.000
_cell.angle_alpha   90.00
_cell.angle_beta   90.00
_cell.angle_gamma   90.00
#
_symmetry.space_group_name_H-M   'P 1'
#
loop_
_entity.id
_entity.type
_entity.pdbx_description
1 polymer ?
#
loop_
_entity_poly.entity_id
_entity_poly.type
_entity_poly.pdbx_seq_one_letter_code
_entity_poly.pdbx_strand_id
1 'polypeptide(L)'
;MCSIRHEKFADKRRLGCSAQLSTHTVSSHVQSCCLMPSVKMTTDQDLLMDGPAATSVIAAKGIDLTPNKDQGVIKVVQCPGFDVDRPMIGDRVTVHYTGRLLTGKKFDCSRERKEPFSFNAGKGQVLKSWDIGVLSMQRGEVCTLLCKPEYAYGSAGNPDKIPPNASVVFEMELLSFEGESLTDDGGVVRRIKIKGEGYSQPNDGASVDVYLEGRCDGRLFDSRNVSFIVGEAEDKGVPLGVDRAMDKMQKGECCLLYLKPKYGFGSKGKAEYKIGPDRDIVYEVTLKDFRRAKESWEMDIYEKVNLAPGVKNKGNQYFKTGQYHQAVIQYQRIISWLEMECGTGIEQHQRIQEFVLTAHLNLALCFLRLKDFSHVVDNCNKVLELDENNEKAFYRRGEARLYRNEFGLAKEDFQKVLQVNPANQAARAQILICQNKIKEHHEQDKKIYANMFQKFAEQDAKTGKTKRRRDDIVRTTMNGELSIKRRRRSQDANVALTFKKGEEKPSCHGNRGRNEVQ
;
A
#
# COMPACT_ATOMS: atom_id res chain seq x y z
N MET A 1 58.68 1.47 -45.10
CA MET A 1 59.32 0.19 -44.73
C MET A 1 58.18 -0.75 -44.36
N CYS A 2 57.65 -1.58 -45.29
CA CYS A 2 58.13 -2.94 -45.62
C CYS A 2 58.47 -3.73 -44.35
N SER A 3 58.02 -4.95 -44.08
CA SER A 3 57.33 -6.03 -44.81
C SER A 3 57.24 -7.19 -43.77
N ILE A 4 56.22 -8.06 -43.68
CA ILE A 4 56.23 -9.48 -44.17
C ILE A 4 55.09 -10.20 -43.40
N ARG A 5 53.99 -10.61 -44.06
CA ARG A 5 53.56 -11.97 -44.51
C ARG A 5 52.91 -12.87 -43.43
N HIS A 6 51.62 -13.19 -43.59
CA HIS A 6 51.01 -14.43 -44.15
C HIS A 6 50.84 -15.51 -43.06
N GLU A 7 49.65 -16.10 -42.86
CA GLU A 7 48.97 -16.97 -43.81
C GLU A 7 47.43 -16.85 -43.83
N LYS A 8 46.88 -17.05 -45.03
CA LYS A 8 45.48 -17.39 -45.32
C LYS A 8 45.43 -18.90 -45.57
N PHE A 9 44.33 -19.56 -45.18
CA PHE A 9 43.79 -20.65 -45.99
C PHE A 9 42.31 -20.41 -46.28
N ALA A 10 42.00 -20.56 -47.57
CA ALA A 10 40.74 -20.34 -48.26
C ALA A 10 40.01 -21.70 -48.41
N ASP A 11 38.69 -21.77 -48.25
CA ASP A 11 37.66 -21.69 -49.31
C ASP A 11 37.32 -23.04 -49.98
N LYS A 12 36.02 -23.40 -49.95
CA LYS A 12 35.16 -23.95 -51.03
C LYS A 12 33.86 -24.54 -50.45
N ARG A 13 32.68 -23.94 -50.72
CA ARG A 13 31.68 -24.28 -51.78
C ARG A 13 30.94 -25.61 -51.51
N ARG A 14 29.63 -25.82 -51.75
CA ARG A 14 28.44 -25.07 -52.22
C ARG A 14 27.26 -26.10 -52.17
N LEU A 15 26.03 -25.63 -52.40
CA LEU A 15 24.75 -26.36 -52.64
C LEU A 15 23.98 -26.64 -51.33
N GLY A 16 22.74 -26.20 -51.10
CA GLY A 16 21.70 -25.64 -51.96
C GLY A 16 20.42 -26.45 -51.76
N CYS A 17 19.43 -25.91 -51.04
CA CYS A 17 18.01 -26.21 -51.30
C CYS A 17 17.08 -25.17 -50.66
N SER A 18 16.14 -24.72 -51.49
CA SER A 18 15.03 -23.79 -51.27
C SER A 18 14.09 -24.20 -50.13
N ALA A 19 13.76 -23.27 -49.22
CA ALA A 19 12.52 -22.47 -49.20
C ALA A 19 11.28 -23.21 -48.67
N GLN A 20 10.76 -22.73 -47.53
CA GLN A 20 9.33 -22.50 -47.32
C GLN A 20 9.08 -21.56 -46.14
N LEU A 21 8.06 -20.72 -46.31
CA LEU A 21 7.62 -19.61 -45.48
C LEU A 21 7.17 -20.04 -44.07
N SER A 22 7.33 -19.15 -43.07
CA SER A 22 6.17 -18.66 -42.32
C SER A 22 6.50 -17.46 -41.44
N THR A 23 5.70 -16.42 -41.64
CA THR A 23 5.52 -15.20 -40.85
C THR A 23 5.36 -15.45 -39.35
N HIS A 24 6.08 -14.67 -38.53
CA HIS A 24 5.83 -14.56 -37.09
C HIS A 24 4.41 -14.04 -36.85
N THR A 25 3.53 -14.93 -36.40
CA THR A 25 2.19 -14.62 -35.93
C THR A 25 2.24 -14.31 -34.44
N VAL A 26 1.65 -13.18 -34.07
CA VAL A 26 1.31 -12.80 -32.70
C VAL A 26 0.48 -13.93 -32.09
N SER A 27 0.95 -14.53 -30.99
CA SER A 27 0.18 -15.49 -30.22
C SER A 27 -0.18 -14.90 -28.86
N SER A 28 -1.41 -14.39 -28.79
CA SER A 28 -2.19 -14.29 -27.58
C SER A 28 -2.38 -15.69 -26.98
N HIS A 29 -1.60 -16.03 -25.95
CA HIS A 29 -1.96 -17.13 -25.07
C HIS A 29 -2.68 -16.54 -23.86
N VAL A 30 -4.02 -16.56 -24.00
CA VAL A 30 -4.97 -16.61 -22.90
C VAL A 30 -4.45 -17.62 -21.89
N GLN A 31 -4.12 -17.14 -20.69
CA GLN A 31 -3.79 -17.96 -19.55
C GLN A 31 -5.00 -18.85 -19.27
N SER A 32 -4.92 -20.09 -19.74
CA SER A 32 -5.87 -21.13 -19.37
C SER A 32 -5.81 -21.25 -17.86
N CYS A 33 -6.91 -20.85 -17.20
CA CYS A 33 -7.21 -21.27 -15.84
C CYS A 33 -7.15 -22.79 -15.81
N CYS A 34 -6.00 -23.35 -15.43
CA CYS A 34 -5.93 -24.68 -14.91
C CYS A 34 -6.66 -24.67 -13.56
N LEU A 35 -7.97 -24.89 -13.62
CA LEU A 35 -8.75 -25.42 -12.52
C LEU A 35 -8.09 -26.75 -12.11
N MET A 36 -7.16 -26.67 -11.17
CA MET A 36 -6.58 -27.84 -10.53
C MET A 36 -7.67 -28.49 -9.65
N PRO A 37 -7.68 -29.83 -9.55
CA PRO A 37 -8.72 -30.53 -8.83
C PRO A 37 -8.68 -30.14 -7.35
N SER A 38 -9.84 -29.77 -6.82
CA SER A 38 -10.08 -29.71 -5.38
C SER A 38 -9.54 -30.99 -4.75
N VAL A 39 -8.52 -30.86 -3.90
CA VAL A 39 -8.06 -31.95 -3.04
C VAL A 39 -9.28 -32.30 -2.19
N LYS A 40 -9.92 -33.43 -2.50
CA LYS A 40 -10.91 -34.03 -1.63
C LYS A 40 -10.19 -34.41 -0.35
N MET A 41 -10.23 -33.49 0.62
CA MET A 41 -10.05 -33.83 2.02
C MET A 41 -10.97 -35.01 2.29
N THR A 42 -10.40 -36.06 2.85
CA THR A 42 -11.09 -37.28 3.24
C THR A 42 -12.45 -36.92 3.83
N THR A 43 -13.50 -37.43 3.19
CA THR A 43 -14.86 -37.51 3.71
C THR A 43 -14.84 -37.80 5.20
N ASP A 44 -15.73 -37.15 5.96
CA ASP A 44 -16.04 -37.39 7.38
C ASP A 44 -16.14 -38.90 7.68
N GLN A 45 -15.00 -39.58 7.80
CA GLN A 45 -14.88 -40.89 8.39
C GLN A 45 -14.51 -40.64 9.82
N ASP A 46 -15.56 -40.72 10.64
CA ASP A 46 -15.57 -40.73 12.08
C ASP A 46 -14.29 -41.35 12.66
N LEU A 47 -13.40 -40.49 13.17
CA LEU A 47 -12.49 -40.86 14.25
C LEU A 47 -13.34 -40.99 15.53
N LEU A 48 -14.18 -42.03 15.59
CA LEU A 48 -14.69 -42.57 16.84
C LEU A 48 -13.52 -43.31 17.52
N MET A 49 -12.60 -42.53 18.06
CA MET A 49 -11.53 -43.00 18.92
C MET A 49 -11.75 -42.33 20.27
N ASP A 50 -11.78 -43.11 21.34
CA ASP A 50 -11.77 -42.55 22.69
C ASP A 50 -10.63 -41.54 22.80
N GLY A 51 -10.89 -40.35 23.36
CA GLY A 51 -9.94 -39.22 23.40
C GLY A 51 -8.49 -39.58 23.80
N PRO A 52 -8.26 -40.51 24.75
CA PRO A 52 -6.91 -40.99 25.08
C PRO A 52 -6.18 -41.71 23.93
N ALA A 53 -6.89 -42.46 23.08
CA ALA A 53 -6.31 -43.19 21.95
C ALA A 53 -5.95 -42.28 20.77
N ALA A 54 -6.78 -41.27 20.48
CA ALA A 54 -6.44 -40.26 19.47
C ALA A 54 -5.21 -39.44 19.88
N THR A 55 -5.13 -39.09 21.18
CA THR A 55 -4.00 -38.36 21.76
C THR A 55 -2.70 -39.16 21.66
N SER A 56 -2.71 -40.45 22.02
CA SER A 56 -1.51 -41.29 21.99
C SER A 56 -1.01 -41.55 20.56
N VAL A 57 -1.90 -41.66 19.58
CA VAL A 57 -1.52 -41.83 18.16
C VAL A 57 -0.89 -40.54 17.60
N ILE A 58 -1.47 -39.38 17.89
CA ILE A 58 -0.91 -38.09 17.45
C ILE A 58 0.42 -37.82 18.16
N ALA A 59 0.51 -38.09 19.47
CA ALA A 59 1.74 -37.93 20.24
C ALA A 59 2.86 -38.88 19.76
N ALA A 60 2.53 -40.11 19.39
CA ALA A 60 3.54 -41.08 18.92
C ALA A 60 4.09 -40.77 17.51
N LYS A 61 3.30 -40.11 16.65
CA LYS A 61 3.68 -39.77 15.27
C LYS A 61 4.12 -38.32 15.08
N GLY A 62 3.86 -37.48 16.07
CA GLY A 62 4.03 -36.03 15.96
C GLY A 62 5.33 -35.51 16.55
N ILE A 63 5.67 -34.29 16.14
CA ILE A 63 6.87 -33.57 16.58
C ILE A 63 6.44 -32.55 17.64
N ASP A 64 7.12 -32.54 18.77
CA ASP A 64 6.92 -31.53 19.81
C ASP A 64 7.56 -30.20 19.40
N LEU A 65 6.71 -29.20 19.15
CA LEU A 65 7.11 -27.86 18.73
C LEU A 65 7.40 -26.91 19.89
N THR A 66 7.13 -27.32 21.13
CA THR A 66 7.32 -26.43 22.29
C THR A 66 8.80 -26.16 22.54
N PRO A 67 9.18 -24.91 22.86
CA PRO A 67 10.57 -24.59 23.22
C PRO A 67 11.08 -25.40 24.41
N ASN A 68 10.21 -25.63 25.41
CA ASN A 68 10.55 -26.33 26.65
C ASN A 68 10.42 -27.86 26.55
N LYS A 69 10.01 -28.40 25.40
CA LYS A 69 9.79 -29.84 25.16
C LYS A 69 8.84 -30.50 26.17
N ASP A 70 7.75 -29.81 26.48
CA ASP A 70 6.73 -30.24 27.45
C ASP A 70 5.53 -30.96 26.79
N GLN A 71 5.64 -31.27 25.49
CA GLN A 71 4.60 -31.87 24.66
C GLN A 71 3.30 -31.06 24.63
N GLY A 72 3.37 -29.75 24.88
CA GLY A 72 2.21 -28.86 24.88
C GLY A 72 1.59 -28.64 23.49
N VAL A 73 2.41 -28.74 22.44
CA VAL A 73 2.01 -28.54 21.04
C VAL A 73 2.68 -29.60 20.18
N ILE A 74 1.92 -30.62 19.80
CA ILE A 74 2.39 -31.71 18.94
C ILE A 74 1.86 -31.50 17.53
N LYS A 75 2.76 -31.52 16.54
CA LYS A 75 2.41 -31.38 15.12
C LYS A 75 2.59 -32.68 14.35
N VAL A 76 1.59 -33.04 13.54
CA VAL A 76 1.67 -34.11 12.55
C VAL A 76 1.40 -33.52 11.17
N VAL A 77 2.35 -33.63 10.25
CA VAL A 77 2.18 -33.17 8.86
C VAL A 77 1.35 -34.21 8.11
N GLN A 78 0.23 -33.77 7.51
CA GLN A 78 -0.62 -34.61 6.68
C GLN A 78 -0.23 -34.49 5.20
N CYS A 79 -0.08 -33.26 4.73
CA CYS A 79 0.42 -32.94 3.39
C CYS A 79 1.59 -31.96 3.53
N PRO A 80 2.79 -32.28 3.02
CA PRO A 80 3.92 -31.36 3.05
C PRO A 80 3.62 -30.13 2.19
N GLY A 81 4.17 -28.98 2.59
CA GLY A 81 4.18 -27.79 1.73
C GLY A 81 5.14 -27.96 0.55
N PHE A 82 5.10 -27.01 -0.38
CA PHE A 82 5.93 -27.01 -1.59
C PHE A 82 7.03 -25.94 -1.58
N ASP A 83 7.04 -25.07 -0.56
CA ASP A 83 7.99 -23.97 -0.42
C ASP A 83 9.08 -24.31 0.61
N VAL A 84 10.27 -23.77 0.43
CA VAL A 84 11.38 -23.90 1.39
C VAL A 84 11.20 -22.90 2.54
N ASP A 85 10.60 -21.75 2.23
CA ASP A 85 10.41 -20.68 3.19
C ASP A 85 9.25 -20.97 4.17
N ARG A 86 9.42 -20.48 5.39
CA ARG A 86 8.43 -20.53 6.46
C ARG A 86 8.05 -19.12 6.91
N PRO A 87 6.86 -18.92 7.49
CA PRO A 87 6.52 -17.66 8.15
C PRO A 87 7.53 -17.32 9.25
N MET A 88 7.82 -16.04 9.39
CA MET A 88 8.63 -15.46 10.46
C MET A 88 7.75 -14.67 11.42
N ILE A 89 8.32 -14.26 12.56
CA ILE A 89 7.57 -13.47 13.54
C ILE A 89 7.16 -12.14 12.90
N GLY A 90 5.90 -11.75 13.08
CA GLY A 90 5.31 -10.54 12.51
C GLY A 90 4.75 -10.70 11.10
N ASP A 91 5.03 -11.80 10.39
CA ASP A 91 4.44 -12.05 9.07
C ASP A 91 2.92 -12.16 9.19
N ARG A 92 2.23 -11.57 8.20
CA ARG A 92 0.79 -11.77 8.02
C ARG A 92 0.57 -13.12 7.35
N VAL A 93 -0.05 -14.05 8.05
CA VAL A 93 -0.34 -15.41 7.59
C VAL A 93 -1.83 -15.55 7.29
N THR A 94 -2.15 -16.38 6.30
CA THR A 94 -3.53 -16.71 5.92
C THR A 94 -3.70 -18.22 5.93
N VAL A 95 -4.69 -18.71 6.68
CA VAL A 95 -4.90 -20.14 6.91
C VAL A 95 -6.36 -20.56 6.71
N HIS A 96 -6.56 -21.80 6.29
CA HIS A 96 -7.80 -22.54 6.57
C HIS A 96 -7.60 -23.43 7.79
N TYR A 97 -8.66 -23.64 8.58
CA TYR A 97 -8.57 -24.50 9.75
C TYR A 97 -9.91 -25.12 10.14
N THR A 98 -9.83 -26.22 10.87
CA THR A 98 -10.94 -26.86 11.58
C THR A 98 -10.50 -27.20 12.99
N GLY A 99 -11.23 -26.71 14.01
CA GLY A 99 -11.00 -26.99 15.43
C GLY A 99 -11.97 -28.03 15.96
N ARG A 100 -11.45 -29.07 16.62
CA ARG A 100 -12.21 -30.18 17.21
C ARG A 100 -11.76 -30.49 18.64
N LEU A 101 -12.69 -30.92 19.48
CA LEU A 101 -12.36 -31.56 20.76
C LEU A 101 -11.78 -32.96 20.49
N LEU A 102 -11.10 -33.55 21.48
CA LEU A 102 -10.62 -34.93 21.40
C LEU A 102 -11.74 -35.96 21.21
N THR A 103 -12.98 -35.61 21.53
CA THR A 103 -14.17 -36.43 21.26
C THR A 103 -14.60 -36.40 19.79
N GLY A 104 -13.89 -35.66 18.93
CA GLY A 104 -14.23 -35.45 17.52
C GLY A 104 -15.22 -34.29 17.28
N LYS A 105 -15.89 -33.79 18.33
CA LYS A 105 -16.85 -32.67 18.23
C LYS A 105 -16.16 -31.41 17.70
N LYS A 106 -16.57 -30.99 16.50
CA LYS A 106 -16.12 -29.74 15.87
C LYS A 106 -16.72 -28.54 16.61
N PHE A 107 -15.89 -27.54 16.92
CA PHE A 107 -16.32 -26.30 17.58
C PHE A 107 -16.12 -25.04 16.73
N ASP A 108 -15.23 -25.09 15.73
CA ASP A 108 -15.01 -23.98 14.80
C ASP A 108 -14.41 -24.48 13.46
N CYS A 109 -14.72 -23.81 12.35
CA CYS A 109 -14.21 -24.13 11.02
C CYS A 109 -14.25 -22.91 10.10
N SER A 110 -13.11 -22.51 9.53
CA SER A 110 -13.08 -21.36 8.63
C SER A 110 -13.73 -21.64 7.27
N ARG A 111 -13.70 -22.89 6.80
CA ARG A 111 -14.32 -23.27 5.52
C ARG A 111 -15.85 -23.17 5.54
N GLU A 112 -16.48 -23.39 6.70
CA GLU A 112 -17.92 -23.18 6.85
C GLU A 112 -18.31 -21.71 6.72
N ARG A 113 -17.39 -20.81 7.10
CA ARG A 113 -17.53 -19.36 6.89
C ARG A 113 -17.18 -18.91 5.47
N LYS A 114 -16.70 -19.82 4.61
CA LYS A 114 -16.25 -19.56 3.23
C LYS A 114 -15.11 -18.53 3.10
N GLU A 115 -14.47 -18.16 4.20
CA GLU A 115 -13.40 -17.17 4.23
C GLU A 115 -12.21 -17.69 5.03
N PRO A 116 -10.97 -17.56 4.52
CA PRO A 116 -9.78 -17.90 5.26
C PRO A 116 -9.54 -16.91 6.41
N PHE A 117 -8.81 -17.34 7.43
CA PHE A 117 -8.49 -16.50 8.57
C PHE A 117 -7.08 -15.94 8.44
N SER A 118 -6.91 -14.63 8.63
CA SER A 118 -5.62 -13.97 8.54
C SER A 118 -5.24 -13.29 9.84
N PHE A 119 -3.99 -13.43 10.26
CA PHE A 119 -3.44 -12.86 11.50
C PHE A 119 -1.92 -12.67 11.40
N ASN A 120 -1.30 -11.98 12.37
CA ASN A 120 0.14 -11.80 12.41
C ASN A 120 0.79 -12.85 13.32
N ALA A 121 1.65 -13.70 12.75
CA ALA A 121 2.25 -14.83 13.45
C ALA A 121 3.25 -14.38 14.54
N GLY A 122 3.22 -15.03 15.70
CA GLY A 122 4.17 -14.79 16.78
C GLY A 122 3.97 -13.47 17.53
N LYS A 123 2.80 -12.83 17.37
CA LYS A 123 2.45 -11.56 18.02
C LYS A 123 1.43 -11.72 19.16
N GLY A 124 1.02 -12.95 19.50
CA GLY A 124 0.06 -13.21 20.58
C GLY A 124 -1.38 -12.82 20.24
N GLN A 125 -1.71 -12.72 18.94
CA GLN A 125 -3.07 -12.43 18.47
C GLN A 125 -3.98 -13.67 18.46
N VAL A 126 -3.38 -14.86 18.52
CA VAL A 126 -4.04 -16.16 18.47
C VAL A 126 -3.58 -17.02 19.64
N LEU A 127 -4.10 -18.25 19.73
CA LEU A 127 -3.66 -19.23 20.73
C LEU A 127 -2.14 -19.43 20.66
N LYS A 128 -1.49 -19.62 21.81
CA LYS A 128 -0.04 -19.88 21.88
C LYS A 128 0.38 -21.05 20.97
N SER A 129 -0.45 -22.09 20.91
CA SER A 129 -0.24 -23.24 20.03
C SER A 129 -0.26 -22.89 18.54
N TRP A 130 -1.07 -21.92 18.13
CA TRP A 130 -1.12 -21.46 16.74
C TRP A 130 0.10 -20.64 16.39
N ASP A 131 0.53 -19.74 17.28
CA ASP A 131 1.76 -18.96 17.09
C ASP A 131 2.98 -19.86 16.93
N ILE A 132 3.07 -20.93 17.74
CA ILE A 132 4.14 -21.94 17.62
C ILE A 132 3.97 -22.79 16.36
N GLY A 133 2.75 -23.27 16.11
CA GLY A 133 2.44 -24.20 15.04
C GLY A 133 2.67 -23.61 13.65
N VAL A 134 2.13 -22.44 13.37
CA VAL A 134 2.15 -21.84 12.04
C VAL A 134 3.56 -21.41 11.62
N LEU A 135 4.41 -20.96 12.54
CA LEU A 135 5.82 -20.65 12.26
C LEU A 135 6.62 -21.91 11.82
N SER A 136 6.13 -23.11 12.10
CA SER A 136 6.75 -24.36 11.67
C SER A 136 6.27 -24.84 10.29
N MET A 137 5.23 -24.23 9.72
CA MET A 137 4.59 -24.67 8.48
C MET A 137 5.25 -24.09 7.24
N GLN A 138 5.13 -24.81 6.13
CA GLN A 138 5.45 -24.32 4.78
C GLN A 138 4.18 -23.91 4.03
N ARG A 139 4.32 -23.08 2.99
CA ARG A 139 3.19 -22.72 2.13
C ARG A 139 2.59 -23.98 1.49
N GLY A 140 1.25 -24.08 1.53
CA GLY A 140 0.48 -25.24 1.06
C GLY A 140 0.47 -26.43 2.01
N GLU A 141 1.20 -26.37 3.14
CA GLU A 141 1.24 -27.47 4.09
C GLU A 141 -0.11 -27.64 4.79
N VAL A 142 -0.54 -28.90 4.96
CA VAL A 142 -1.67 -29.29 5.80
C VAL A 142 -1.15 -30.10 6.98
N CYS A 143 -1.46 -29.67 8.20
CA CYS A 143 -1.01 -30.35 9.41
C CYS A 143 -2.11 -30.43 10.47
N THR A 144 -1.96 -31.40 11.37
CA THR A 144 -2.73 -31.50 12.62
C THR A 144 -1.89 -31.01 13.79
N LEU A 145 -2.43 -30.09 14.58
CA LEU A 145 -1.87 -29.62 15.85
C LEU A 145 -2.71 -30.16 17.00
N LEU A 146 -2.10 -30.92 17.90
CA LEU A 146 -2.67 -31.26 19.20
C LEU A 146 -2.15 -30.26 20.23
N CYS A 147 -3.08 -29.58 20.89
CA CYS A 147 -2.80 -28.47 21.79
C CYS A 147 -3.30 -28.78 23.20
N LYS A 148 -2.38 -28.84 24.17
CA LYS A 148 -2.71 -28.90 25.60
C LYS A 148 -3.36 -27.59 26.06
N PRO A 149 -4.19 -27.61 27.13
CA PRO A 149 -4.92 -26.43 27.59
C PRO A 149 -4.02 -25.24 27.91
N GLU A 150 -2.80 -25.43 28.43
CA GLU A 150 -1.85 -24.35 28.75
C GLU A 150 -1.41 -23.53 27.52
N TYR A 151 -1.52 -24.14 26.33
CA TYR A 151 -1.22 -23.57 25.01
C TYR A 151 -2.48 -23.25 24.18
N ALA A 152 -3.66 -23.45 24.76
CA ALA A 152 -4.96 -23.22 24.14
C ALA A 152 -5.87 -22.38 25.07
N TYR A 153 -6.97 -22.94 25.58
CA TYR A 153 -8.01 -22.20 26.32
C TYR A 153 -7.87 -22.28 27.85
N GLY A 154 -6.85 -22.95 28.36
CA GLY A 154 -6.52 -23.03 29.79
C GLY A 154 -7.63 -23.60 30.67
N SER A 155 -7.57 -23.25 31.95
CA SER A 155 -8.55 -23.64 32.96
C SER A 155 -9.90 -22.96 32.81
N ALA A 156 -9.97 -21.84 32.10
CA ALA A 156 -11.23 -21.15 31.82
C ALA A 156 -12.04 -21.85 30.72
N GLY A 157 -11.37 -22.45 29.73
CA GLY A 157 -12.03 -22.96 28.54
C GLY A 157 -12.57 -21.83 27.65
N ASN A 158 -13.61 -22.13 26.88
CA ASN A 158 -14.42 -21.15 26.15
C ASN A 158 -15.89 -21.52 26.37
N PRO A 159 -16.66 -20.73 27.12
CA PRO A 159 -18.03 -21.07 27.51
C PRO A 159 -18.85 -21.67 26.36
N ASP A 160 -19.61 -22.72 26.68
CA ASP A 160 -20.50 -23.50 25.79
C ASP A 160 -19.83 -24.30 24.67
N LYS A 161 -18.59 -23.97 24.28
CA LYS A 161 -17.88 -24.62 23.16
C LYS A 161 -16.75 -25.54 23.61
N ILE A 162 -15.97 -25.11 24.60
CA ILE A 162 -14.72 -25.76 24.99
C ILE A 162 -14.67 -25.86 26.52
N PRO A 163 -14.65 -27.07 27.08
CA PRO A 163 -14.56 -27.26 28.53
C PRO A 163 -13.27 -26.70 29.15
N PRO A 164 -13.29 -26.37 30.45
CA PRO A 164 -12.09 -26.14 31.25
C PRO A 164 -11.03 -27.24 31.06
N ASN A 165 -9.76 -26.85 30.95
CA ASN A 165 -8.62 -27.76 30.82
C ASN A 165 -8.72 -28.75 29.64
N ALA A 166 -9.51 -28.44 28.60
CA ALA A 166 -9.64 -29.30 27.45
C ALA A 166 -8.42 -29.19 26.52
N SER A 167 -7.89 -30.33 26.10
CA SER A 167 -7.02 -30.40 24.93
C SER A 167 -7.85 -30.33 23.66
N VAL A 168 -7.33 -29.63 22.65
CA VAL A 168 -8.02 -29.40 21.37
C VAL A 168 -7.11 -29.79 20.23
N VAL A 169 -7.73 -30.18 19.11
CA VAL A 169 -7.04 -30.54 17.88
C VAL A 169 -7.44 -29.56 16.79
N PHE A 170 -6.44 -29.02 16.10
CA PHE A 170 -6.63 -28.19 14.92
C PHE A 170 -6.04 -28.86 13.69
N GLU A 171 -6.84 -29.01 12.65
CA GLU A 171 -6.34 -29.24 11.31
C GLU A 171 -6.18 -27.89 10.63
N MET A 172 -4.99 -27.60 10.10
CA MET A 172 -4.65 -26.29 9.53
C MET A 172 -4.00 -26.46 8.16
N GLU A 173 -4.37 -25.60 7.22
CA GLU A 173 -3.75 -25.42 5.91
C GLU A 173 -3.17 -24.01 5.83
N LEU A 174 -1.86 -23.88 5.59
CA LEU A 174 -1.21 -22.59 5.39
C LEU A 174 -1.30 -22.16 3.92
N LEU A 175 -2.13 -21.17 3.62
CA LEU A 175 -2.38 -20.72 2.25
C LEU A 175 -1.29 -19.76 1.75
N SER A 176 -0.99 -18.74 2.55
CA SER A 176 -0.01 -17.70 2.19
C SER A 176 0.56 -17.04 3.43
N PHE A 177 1.71 -16.40 3.26
CA PHE A 177 2.28 -15.49 4.24
C PHE A 177 3.08 -14.39 3.54
N GLU A 178 3.07 -13.20 4.14
CA GLU A 178 3.78 -12.01 3.66
C GLU A 178 4.42 -11.26 4.84
N GLY A 179 5.55 -10.61 4.58
CA GLY A 179 6.23 -9.80 5.59
C GLY A 179 5.45 -8.55 5.97
N GLU A 180 5.79 -7.95 7.10
CA GLU A 180 5.15 -6.74 7.59
C GLU A 180 5.61 -5.52 6.77
N SER A 181 4.68 -4.83 6.10
CA SER A 181 5.00 -3.57 5.42
C SER A 181 5.17 -2.44 6.42
N LEU A 182 6.33 -1.80 6.43
CA LEU A 182 6.63 -0.64 7.28
C LEU A 182 6.32 0.69 6.60
N THR A 183 6.03 0.69 5.29
CA THR A 183 5.64 1.87 4.52
C THR A 183 4.37 1.60 3.73
N ASP A 184 3.57 2.64 3.49
CA ASP A 184 2.27 2.52 2.79
C ASP A 184 2.42 2.02 1.35
N ASP A 185 3.57 2.27 0.72
CA ASP A 185 3.90 1.85 -0.64
C ASP A 185 4.53 0.45 -0.73
N GLY A 186 4.67 -0.28 0.39
CA GLY A 186 5.31 -1.60 0.38
C GLY A 186 6.82 -1.57 0.14
N GLY A 187 7.43 -0.38 0.18
CA GLY A 187 8.84 -0.18 -0.15
C GLY A 187 9.84 -0.69 0.89
N VAL A 188 9.39 -0.86 2.14
CA VAL A 188 10.16 -1.47 3.23
C VAL A 188 9.33 -2.58 3.85
N VAL A 189 9.78 -3.83 3.71
CA VAL A 189 9.12 -4.99 4.30
C VAL A 189 10.03 -5.64 5.35
N ARG A 190 9.50 -5.90 6.54
CA ARG A 190 10.20 -6.50 7.67
C ARG A 190 9.77 -7.95 7.90
N ARG A 191 10.73 -8.82 8.21
CA ARG A 191 10.50 -10.18 8.73
C ARG A 191 11.39 -10.43 9.95
N ILE A 192 10.82 -10.74 11.11
CA ILE A 192 11.56 -10.79 12.38
C ILE A 192 12.13 -12.19 12.61
N LYS A 193 13.46 -12.30 12.73
CA LYS A 193 14.18 -13.55 13.04
C LYS A 193 14.27 -13.78 14.53
N ILE A 194 14.62 -12.75 15.30
CA ILE A 194 14.74 -12.77 16.75
C ILE A 194 13.88 -11.64 17.30
N LYS A 195 12.94 -12.00 18.19
CA LYS A 195 12.08 -11.03 18.86
C LYS A 195 12.91 -10.18 19.81
N GLY A 196 12.72 -8.87 19.76
CA GLY A 196 13.33 -7.96 20.74
C GLY A 196 12.67 -8.04 22.12
N GLU A 197 13.28 -7.34 23.06
CA GLU A 197 12.86 -7.23 24.44
C GLU A 197 12.44 -5.79 24.78
N GLY A 198 11.68 -5.67 25.87
CA GLY A 198 11.15 -4.40 26.33
C GLY A 198 9.96 -3.88 25.55
N TYR A 199 9.53 -2.67 25.93
CA TYR A 199 8.33 -2.01 25.38
C TYR A 199 8.67 -0.74 24.60
N SER A 200 9.88 -0.22 24.74
CA SER A 200 10.33 1.00 24.07
C SER A 200 10.95 0.70 22.71
N GLN A 201 10.86 1.69 21.82
CA GLN A 201 11.47 1.70 20.50
C GLN A 201 12.29 3.00 20.35
N PRO A 202 13.28 3.06 19.45
CA PRO A 202 13.89 4.31 19.02
C PRO A 202 12.84 5.33 18.53
N ASN A 203 13.09 6.62 18.71
CA ASN A 203 12.32 7.71 18.11
C ASN A 203 13.18 8.51 17.13
N ASP A 204 12.58 9.47 16.39
CA ASP A 204 13.36 10.38 15.54
C ASP A 204 14.42 11.12 16.36
N GLY A 205 15.66 11.13 15.87
CA GLY A 205 16.80 11.69 16.61
C GLY A 205 17.42 10.77 17.67
N ALA A 206 16.88 9.56 17.90
CA ALA A 206 17.50 8.60 18.82
C ALA A 206 18.90 8.18 18.35
N SER A 207 19.81 7.98 19.31
CA SER A 207 21.09 7.31 19.05
C SER A 207 20.87 5.80 19.08
N VAL A 208 21.22 5.10 18.01
CA VAL A 208 21.09 3.65 17.89
C VAL A 208 22.44 2.99 17.65
N ASP A 209 22.62 1.81 18.24
CA ASP A 209 23.75 0.92 18.00
C ASP A 209 23.25 -0.34 17.31
N VAL A 210 23.69 -0.57 16.08
CA VAL A 210 23.21 -1.68 15.25
C VAL A 210 24.35 -2.51 14.69
N TYR A 211 24.07 -3.79 14.44
CA TYR A 211 24.84 -4.61 13.51
C TYR A 211 24.04 -4.75 12.22
N LEU A 212 24.69 -4.57 11.08
CA LEU A 212 24.07 -4.61 9.76
C LEU A 212 24.82 -5.59 8.85
N GLU A 213 24.07 -6.40 8.11
CA GLU A 213 24.55 -7.11 6.93
C GLU A 213 23.71 -6.76 5.71
N GLY A 214 24.31 -6.16 4.69
CA GLY A 214 23.67 -5.81 3.43
C GLY A 214 23.94 -6.84 2.34
N ARG A 215 22.89 -7.34 1.69
CA ARG A 215 22.95 -8.29 0.58
C ARG A 215 22.19 -7.77 -0.64
N CYS A 216 22.74 -7.99 -1.82
CA CYS A 216 22.08 -7.71 -3.10
C CYS A 216 22.23 -8.96 -3.97
N ASP A 217 21.12 -9.54 -4.40
CA ASP A 217 21.07 -10.83 -5.13
C ASP A 217 21.85 -11.96 -4.42
N GLY A 218 21.74 -12.01 -3.10
CA GLY A 218 22.46 -12.96 -2.24
C GLY A 218 23.92 -12.62 -1.95
N ARG A 219 24.55 -11.71 -2.71
CA ARG A 219 25.93 -11.26 -2.48
C ARG A 219 26.01 -10.29 -1.31
N LEU A 220 26.79 -10.65 -0.30
CA LEU A 220 27.14 -9.76 0.82
C LEU A 220 27.99 -8.59 0.31
N PHE A 221 27.63 -7.37 0.69
CA PHE A 221 28.36 -6.15 0.32
C PHE A 221 28.66 -5.21 1.50
N ASP A 222 27.93 -5.33 2.61
CA ASP A 222 28.14 -4.57 3.84
C ASP A 222 28.00 -5.53 5.03
N SER A 223 28.87 -5.41 6.03
CA SER A 223 28.83 -6.20 7.27
C SER A 223 29.64 -5.46 8.33
N ARG A 224 28.95 -4.81 9.27
CA ARG A 224 29.61 -3.98 10.30
C ARG A 224 28.70 -3.62 11.45
N ASN A 225 29.33 -3.26 12.55
CA ASN A 225 28.69 -2.50 13.63
C ASN A 225 28.72 -1.02 13.27
N VAL A 226 27.61 -0.32 13.47
CA VAL A 226 27.51 1.11 13.22
C VAL A 226 26.58 1.76 14.24
N SER A 227 26.99 2.94 14.69
CA SER A 227 26.18 3.81 15.53
C SER A 227 25.78 5.05 14.74
N PHE A 228 24.50 5.41 14.78
CA PHE A 228 23.98 6.59 14.08
C PHE A 228 22.80 7.21 14.82
N ILE A 229 22.40 8.40 14.36
CA ILE A 229 21.21 9.11 14.83
C ILE A 229 20.07 8.80 13.85
N VAL A 230 18.92 8.35 14.35
CA VAL A 230 17.73 8.10 13.53
C VAL A 230 17.34 9.39 12.80
N GLY A 231 17.16 9.30 11.48
CA GLY A 231 16.96 10.44 10.58
C GLY A 231 18.25 11.01 9.97
N GLU A 232 19.41 10.44 10.31
CA GLU A 232 20.74 10.86 9.85
C GLU A 232 21.64 9.67 9.46
N ALA A 233 21.05 8.48 9.25
CA ALA A 233 21.79 7.26 8.96
C ALA A 233 22.63 7.32 7.67
N GLU A 234 22.24 8.17 6.71
CA GLU A 234 22.96 8.39 5.45
C GLU A 234 24.40 8.89 5.66
N ASP A 235 24.67 9.63 6.76
CA ASP A 235 26.02 10.05 7.13
C ASP A 235 26.97 8.87 7.38
N LYS A 236 26.42 7.71 7.73
CA LYS A 236 27.15 6.47 7.95
C LYS A 236 27.05 5.52 6.75
N GLY A 237 26.46 5.97 5.64
CA GLY A 237 26.20 5.16 4.46
C GLY A 237 25.16 4.07 4.68
N VAL A 238 24.25 4.27 5.65
CA VAL A 238 23.14 3.36 5.95
C VAL A 238 21.92 3.81 5.14
N PRO A 239 21.26 2.92 4.36
CA PRO A 239 20.13 3.29 3.53
C PRO A 239 18.91 3.78 4.32
N LEU A 240 18.12 4.65 3.69
CA LEU A 240 16.88 5.21 4.25
C LEU A 240 15.93 4.14 4.79
N GLY A 241 15.81 2.99 4.14
CA GLY A 241 14.91 1.92 4.57
C GLY A 241 15.30 1.29 5.91
N VAL A 242 16.60 1.23 6.22
CA VAL A 242 17.08 0.78 7.53
C VAL A 242 16.73 1.82 8.59
N ASP A 243 17.00 3.09 8.31
CA ASP A 243 16.68 4.21 9.20
C ASP A 243 15.17 4.25 9.54
N ARG A 244 14.31 4.10 8.52
CA ARG A 244 12.85 4.06 8.66
C ARG A 244 12.33 2.86 9.45
N ALA A 245 13.09 1.78 9.55
CA ALA A 245 12.68 0.62 10.33
C ALA A 245 12.98 0.79 11.82
N MET A 246 13.89 1.71 12.20
CA MET A 246 14.39 1.81 13.57
C MET A 246 13.27 2.07 14.58
N ASP A 247 12.30 2.93 14.26
CA ASP A 247 11.19 3.27 15.15
C ASP A 247 10.17 2.13 15.36
N LYS A 248 10.30 1.03 14.61
CA LYS A 248 9.48 -0.17 14.76
C LYS A 248 10.21 -1.31 15.45
N MET A 249 11.53 -1.21 15.63
CA MET A 249 12.36 -2.26 16.20
C MET A 249 12.51 -2.12 17.73
N GLN A 250 12.62 -3.26 18.40
CA GLN A 250 12.90 -3.33 19.84
C GLN A 250 14.37 -3.68 20.11
N LYS A 251 14.86 -3.37 21.32
CA LYS A 251 16.21 -3.75 21.74
C LYS A 251 16.38 -5.27 21.61
N GLY A 252 17.52 -5.72 21.08
CA GLY A 252 17.80 -7.13 20.83
C GLY A 252 17.08 -7.73 19.61
N GLU A 253 16.17 -7.00 18.95
CA GLU A 253 15.48 -7.49 17.75
C GLU A 253 16.48 -7.70 16.61
N CYS A 254 16.38 -8.86 15.95
CA CYS A 254 17.06 -9.13 14.69
C CYS A 254 16.01 -9.40 13.61
N CYS A 255 16.06 -8.63 12.51
CA CYS A 255 15.10 -8.75 11.43
C CYS A 255 15.75 -8.63 10.05
N LEU A 256 15.06 -9.17 9.05
CA LEU A 256 15.34 -8.93 7.64
C LEU A 256 14.48 -7.76 7.16
N LEU A 257 15.11 -6.82 6.47
CA LEU A 257 14.49 -5.67 5.82
C LEU A 257 14.69 -5.79 4.31
N TYR A 258 13.61 -5.95 3.58
CA TYR A 258 13.58 -5.96 2.12
C TYR A 258 13.28 -4.53 1.65
N LEU A 259 14.24 -3.92 0.97
CA LEU A 259 14.20 -2.52 0.59
C LEU A 259 14.09 -2.38 -0.93
N LYS A 260 13.00 -1.74 -1.36
CA LYS A 260 12.84 -1.28 -2.75
C LYS A 260 13.80 -0.13 -3.07
N PRO A 261 14.06 0.19 -4.34
CA PRO A 261 15.10 1.15 -4.72
C PRO A 261 14.97 2.51 -4.03
N LYS A 262 13.74 3.02 -3.87
CA LYS A 262 13.42 4.26 -3.16
C LYS A 262 13.96 4.31 -1.72
N TYR A 263 14.01 3.17 -1.05
CA TYR A 263 14.47 3.01 0.34
C TYR A 263 15.88 2.38 0.42
N GLY A 264 16.42 1.94 -0.71
CA GLY A 264 17.79 1.47 -0.86
C GLY A 264 18.71 2.54 -1.44
N PHE A 265 19.46 2.20 -2.50
CA PHE A 265 20.42 3.11 -3.15
C PHE A 265 19.86 3.84 -4.38
N GLY A 266 18.56 3.71 -4.67
CA GLY A 266 17.85 4.42 -5.72
C GLY A 266 18.39 4.18 -7.13
N SER A 267 18.04 5.11 -8.03
CA SER A 267 18.42 5.08 -9.45
C SER A 267 19.89 5.39 -9.73
N LYS A 268 20.67 5.76 -8.70
CA LYS A 268 22.13 5.93 -8.81
C LYS A 268 22.88 4.64 -8.47
N GLY A 269 22.30 3.77 -7.66
CA GLY A 269 23.00 2.63 -7.09
C GLY A 269 24.12 3.07 -6.13
N LYS A 270 25.04 2.15 -5.83
CA LYS A 270 26.19 2.41 -4.96
C LYS A 270 27.44 1.75 -5.54
N ALA A 271 28.26 2.57 -6.20
CA ALA A 271 29.45 2.10 -6.92
C ALA A 271 30.47 1.40 -6.01
N GLU A 272 30.67 1.92 -4.78
CA GLU A 272 31.55 1.33 -3.76
C GLU A 272 31.20 -0.13 -3.46
N TYR A 273 29.90 -0.45 -3.48
CA TYR A 273 29.39 -1.80 -3.23
C TYR A 273 29.17 -2.61 -4.50
N LYS A 274 29.49 -2.05 -5.68
CA LYS A 274 29.19 -2.63 -6.99
C LYS A 274 27.70 -2.94 -7.15
N ILE A 275 26.85 -2.04 -6.68
CA ILE A 275 25.39 -2.14 -6.80
C ILE A 275 24.95 -1.18 -7.89
N GLY A 276 24.31 -1.73 -8.93
CA GLY A 276 23.74 -0.95 -10.02
C GLY A 276 22.53 -0.12 -9.61
N PRO A 277 21.97 0.68 -10.54
CA PRO A 277 20.76 1.44 -10.30
C PRO A 277 19.54 0.53 -10.08
N ASP A 278 18.58 1.01 -9.31
CA ASP A 278 17.24 0.43 -9.16
C ASP A 278 17.23 -1.05 -8.71
N ARG A 279 18.19 -1.42 -7.86
CA ARG A 279 18.26 -2.75 -7.25
C ARG A 279 17.50 -2.81 -5.93
N ASP A 280 16.75 -3.90 -5.76
CA ASP A 280 16.28 -4.32 -4.45
C ASP A 280 17.48 -4.80 -3.60
N ILE A 281 17.48 -4.45 -2.32
CA ILE A 281 18.52 -4.86 -1.37
C ILE A 281 17.87 -5.41 -0.11
N VAL A 282 18.55 -6.36 0.53
CA VAL A 282 18.11 -6.97 1.78
C VAL A 282 19.13 -6.65 2.85
N TYR A 283 18.67 -6.12 3.98
CA TYR A 283 19.50 -5.93 5.16
C TYR A 283 19.06 -6.87 6.27
N GLU A 284 19.98 -7.60 6.86
CA GLU A 284 19.79 -8.21 8.18
C GLU A 284 20.28 -7.21 9.24
N VAL A 285 19.38 -6.80 10.13
CA VAL A 285 19.64 -5.73 11.10
C VAL A 285 19.40 -6.26 12.50
N THR A 286 20.38 -6.10 13.37
CA THR A 286 20.24 -6.35 14.81
C THR A 286 20.35 -5.02 15.56
N LEU A 287 19.26 -4.62 16.23
CA LEU A 287 19.27 -3.45 17.11
C LEU A 287 19.84 -3.83 18.47
N LYS A 288 21.09 -3.44 18.75
CA LYS A 288 21.76 -3.84 19.99
C LYS A 288 21.33 -3.01 21.18
N ASP A 289 21.35 -1.69 20.99
CA ASP A 289 20.93 -0.74 22.01
C ASP A 289 20.49 0.59 21.39
N PHE A 290 19.80 1.40 22.17
CA PHE A 290 19.45 2.76 21.76
C PHE A 290 19.22 3.69 22.95
N ARG A 291 19.38 4.99 22.68
CA ARG A 291 19.00 6.08 23.58
C ARG A 291 18.04 6.99 22.83
N ARG A 292 16.82 7.12 23.35
CA ARG A 292 15.79 7.99 22.76
C ARG A 292 16.24 9.44 22.80
N ALA A 293 15.89 10.20 21.77
CA ALA A 293 15.92 11.66 21.83
C ALA A 293 14.79 12.15 22.73
N LYS A 294 14.95 13.37 23.25
CA LYS A 294 13.87 14.07 23.93
C LYS A 294 12.72 14.31 22.95
N GLU A 295 11.52 14.03 23.42
CA GLU A 295 10.31 14.38 22.70
C GLU A 295 10.07 15.90 22.74
N SER A 296 9.26 16.42 21.81
CA SER A 296 9.00 17.86 21.73
C SER A 296 8.48 18.43 23.07
N TRP A 297 7.60 17.73 23.77
CA TRP A 297 7.05 18.18 25.06
C TRP A 297 8.03 18.07 26.24
N GLU A 298 9.15 17.36 26.09
CA GLU A 298 10.20 17.25 27.12
C GLU A 298 11.23 18.39 27.01
N MET A 299 11.20 19.14 25.91
CA MET A 299 12.07 20.28 25.67
C MET A 299 11.33 21.59 25.92
N ASP A 300 12.02 22.52 26.58
CA ASP A 300 11.53 23.90 26.68
C ASP A 300 11.73 24.67 25.35
N ILE A 301 11.06 25.81 25.22
CA ILE A 301 11.10 26.64 24.01
C ILE A 301 12.53 27.13 23.73
N TYR A 302 13.32 27.41 24.77
CA TYR A 302 14.70 27.88 24.61
C TYR A 302 15.58 26.81 23.98
N GLU A 303 15.50 25.56 24.47
CA GLU A 303 16.18 24.39 23.93
C GLU A 303 15.80 24.18 22.46
N LYS A 304 14.49 24.17 22.13
CA LYS A 304 13.99 24.02 20.75
C LYS A 304 14.54 25.08 19.80
N VAL A 305 14.45 26.35 20.17
CA VAL A 305 14.92 27.49 19.36
C VAL A 305 16.44 27.46 19.17
N ASN A 306 17.19 26.97 20.15
CA ASN A 306 18.65 26.83 20.05
C ASN A 306 19.09 25.65 19.17
N LEU A 307 18.32 24.56 19.14
CA LEU A 307 18.61 23.38 18.30
C LEU A 307 18.21 23.59 16.84
N ALA A 308 17.13 24.34 16.57
CA ALA A 308 16.59 24.55 15.23
C ALA A 308 17.62 25.02 14.16
N PRO A 309 18.56 25.95 14.43
CA PRO A 309 19.62 26.30 13.49
C PRO A 309 20.48 25.12 13.04
N GLY A 310 20.85 24.23 13.96
CA GLY A 310 21.69 23.06 13.68
C GLY A 310 20.99 22.10 12.71
N VAL A 311 19.75 21.75 13.04
CA VAL A 311 18.88 20.89 12.21
C VAL A 311 18.64 21.51 10.83
N LYS A 312 18.36 22.82 10.77
CA LYS A 312 18.21 23.55 9.49
C LYS A 312 19.47 23.46 8.63
N ASN A 313 20.63 23.67 9.25
CA ASN A 313 21.91 23.62 8.54
C ASN A 313 22.21 22.21 8.03
N LYS A 314 21.87 21.18 8.81
CA LYS A 314 21.97 19.78 8.40
C LYS A 314 21.05 19.48 7.19
N GLY A 315 19.79 19.90 7.25
CA GLY A 315 18.86 19.82 6.11
C GLY A 315 19.38 20.51 4.85
N ASN A 316 19.98 21.70 5.00
CA ASN A 316 20.59 22.43 3.89
C ASN A 316 21.79 21.67 3.28
N GLN A 317 22.59 20.98 4.09
CA GLN A 317 23.68 20.14 3.61
C GLN A 317 23.15 18.97 2.77
N TYR A 318 22.16 18.24 3.30
CA TYR A 318 21.51 17.15 2.57
C TYR A 318 20.86 17.61 1.26
N PHE A 319 20.22 18.78 1.27
CA PHE A 319 19.65 19.34 0.05
C PHE A 319 20.72 19.61 -1.02
N LYS A 320 21.87 20.18 -0.62
CA LYS A 320 22.99 20.48 -1.52
C LYS A 320 23.62 19.22 -2.12
N THR A 321 23.68 18.13 -1.36
CA THR A 321 24.20 16.83 -1.84
C THR A 321 23.16 16.04 -2.65
N GLY A 322 21.93 16.57 -2.79
CA GLY A 322 20.83 15.92 -3.52
C GLY A 322 20.12 14.81 -2.72
N GLN A 323 20.37 14.72 -1.41
CA GLN A 323 19.72 13.78 -0.50
C GLN A 323 18.40 14.36 0.02
N TYR A 324 17.44 14.55 -0.89
CA TYR A 324 16.22 15.30 -0.59
C TYR A 324 15.35 14.65 0.50
N HIS A 325 15.30 13.31 0.58
CA HIS A 325 14.56 12.61 1.65
C HIS A 325 15.15 12.89 3.04
N GLN A 326 16.48 12.93 3.16
CA GLN A 326 17.15 13.26 4.42
C GLN A 326 16.92 14.73 4.78
N ALA A 327 16.97 15.63 3.79
CA ALA A 327 16.63 17.03 4.00
C ALA A 327 15.18 17.21 4.52
N VAL A 328 14.22 16.44 3.99
CA VAL A 328 12.83 16.44 4.47
C VAL A 328 12.75 16.08 5.95
N ILE A 329 13.42 15.02 6.39
CA ILE A 329 13.41 14.59 7.81
C ILE A 329 13.88 15.73 8.71
N GLN A 330 14.98 16.40 8.34
CA GLN A 330 15.53 17.51 9.12
C GLN A 330 14.55 18.69 9.20
N TYR A 331 13.95 19.12 8.09
CA TYR A 331 13.01 20.25 8.14
C TYR A 331 11.69 19.89 8.86
N GLN A 332 11.22 18.64 8.75
CA GLN A 332 10.05 18.16 9.51
C GLN A 332 10.29 18.18 11.02
N ARG A 333 11.52 17.88 11.47
CA ARG A 333 11.90 17.97 12.87
C ARG A 333 11.73 19.39 13.43
N ILE A 334 12.05 20.43 12.65
CA ILE A 334 11.83 21.83 13.04
C ILE A 334 10.34 22.11 13.23
N ILE A 335 9.49 21.68 12.30
CA ILE A 335 8.03 21.86 12.38
C ILE A 335 7.47 21.16 13.62
N SER A 336 7.87 19.90 13.84
CA SER A 336 7.43 19.12 15.00
C SER A 336 7.79 19.78 16.35
N TRP A 337 8.86 20.57 16.39
CA TRP A 337 9.26 21.29 17.59
C TRP A 337 8.57 22.63 17.76
N LEU A 338 8.27 23.34 16.68
CA LEU A 338 7.98 24.78 16.73
C LEU A 338 6.59 25.19 16.22
N GLU A 339 5.90 24.38 15.41
CA GLU A 339 4.64 24.77 14.77
C GLU A 339 3.53 25.10 15.79
N MET A 340 3.48 24.34 16.89
CA MET A 340 2.46 24.50 17.94
C MET A 340 2.90 25.39 19.10
N GLU A 341 4.11 25.97 19.04
CA GLU A 341 4.67 26.74 20.15
C GLU A 341 4.22 28.20 20.14
N CYS A 342 3.66 28.64 21.28
CA CYS A 342 3.39 30.05 21.54
C CYS A 342 4.58 30.64 22.31
N GLY A 343 5.46 31.38 21.64
CA GLY A 343 6.58 32.07 22.29
C GLY A 343 6.13 32.95 23.46
N THR A 344 6.99 33.11 24.49
CA THR A 344 6.64 33.86 25.71
C THR A 344 6.74 35.39 25.53
N GLY A 345 6.89 35.87 24.29
CA GLY A 345 6.99 37.27 23.91
C GLY A 345 7.02 37.46 22.39
N ILE A 346 6.85 38.70 21.92
CA ILE A 346 6.71 39.04 20.49
C ILE A 346 7.95 38.63 19.69
N GLU A 347 9.15 38.95 20.18
CA GLU A 347 10.40 38.64 19.47
C GLU A 347 10.64 37.13 19.34
N GLN A 348 10.40 36.37 20.41
CA GLN A 348 10.56 34.92 20.38
C GLN A 348 9.51 34.27 19.49
N HIS A 349 8.25 34.74 19.55
CA HIS A 349 7.20 34.27 18.66
C HIS A 349 7.52 34.55 17.19
N GLN A 350 7.97 35.76 16.86
CA GLN A 350 8.40 36.11 15.50
C GLN A 350 9.54 35.21 15.03
N ARG A 351 10.54 34.96 15.89
CA ARG A 351 11.66 34.07 15.57
C ARG A 351 11.22 32.62 15.34
N ILE A 352 10.26 32.12 16.12
CA ILE A 352 9.65 30.79 15.92
C ILE A 352 8.95 30.74 14.55
N GLN A 353 8.13 31.75 14.24
CA GLN A 353 7.43 31.83 12.95
C GLN A 353 8.40 31.89 11.77
N GLU A 354 9.52 32.61 11.89
CA GLU A 354 10.58 32.63 10.87
C GLU A 354 11.18 31.24 10.62
N PHE A 355 11.39 30.44 11.67
CA PHE A 355 11.88 29.06 11.52
C PHE A 355 10.83 28.15 10.86
N VAL A 356 9.58 28.22 11.29
CA VAL A 356 8.46 27.42 10.75
C VAL A 356 8.25 27.76 9.26
N LEU A 357 8.17 29.05 8.92
CA LEU A 357 8.05 29.53 7.55
C LEU A 357 9.21 29.03 6.69
N THR A 358 10.45 29.15 7.18
CA THR A 358 11.65 28.69 6.46
C THR A 358 11.63 27.18 6.26
N ALA A 359 11.20 26.41 7.26
CA ALA A 359 11.11 24.95 7.19
C ALA A 359 10.09 24.50 6.12
N HIS A 360 8.87 25.05 6.14
CA HIS A 360 7.86 24.74 5.11
C HIS A 360 8.30 25.15 3.70
N LEU A 361 8.93 26.32 3.53
CA LEU A 361 9.50 26.70 2.25
C LEU A 361 10.51 25.66 1.76
N ASN A 362 11.46 25.28 2.61
CA ASN A 362 12.48 24.31 2.22
C ASN A 362 11.88 22.92 1.95
N LEU A 363 10.87 22.49 2.71
CA LEU A 363 10.12 21.26 2.43
C LEU A 363 9.42 21.31 1.06
N ALA A 364 8.73 22.40 0.75
CA ALA A 364 8.12 22.58 -0.57
C ALA A 364 9.16 22.44 -1.69
N LEU A 365 10.37 22.96 -1.49
CA LEU A 365 11.46 22.78 -2.46
C LEU A 365 11.95 21.33 -2.54
N CYS A 366 12.10 20.64 -1.41
CA CYS A 366 12.48 19.22 -1.37
C CYS A 366 11.45 18.36 -2.11
N PHE A 367 10.15 18.54 -1.81
CA PHE A 367 9.07 17.79 -2.44
C PHE A 367 8.95 18.08 -3.94
N LEU A 368 9.23 19.31 -4.40
CA LEU A 368 9.36 19.61 -5.83
C LEU A 368 10.44 18.77 -6.50
N ARG A 369 11.60 18.58 -5.84
CA ARG A 369 12.68 17.73 -6.36
C ARG A 369 12.31 16.25 -6.35
N LEU A 370 11.55 15.83 -5.35
CA LEU A 370 11.00 14.47 -5.23
C LEU A 370 9.78 14.22 -6.13
N LYS A 371 9.27 15.26 -6.81
CA LYS A 371 8.05 15.23 -7.65
C LYS A 371 6.78 14.85 -6.88
N ASP A 372 6.77 15.13 -5.58
CA ASP A 372 5.59 14.94 -4.72
C ASP A 372 4.79 16.24 -4.65
N PHE A 373 4.01 16.49 -5.70
CA PHE A 373 3.36 17.79 -5.90
C PHE A 373 2.24 18.08 -4.91
N SER A 374 1.66 17.07 -4.26
CA SER A 374 0.64 17.26 -3.23
C SER A 374 1.26 17.93 -2.01
N HIS A 375 2.34 17.36 -1.48
CA HIS A 375 3.03 17.92 -0.32
C HIS A 375 3.67 19.29 -0.61
N VAL A 376 4.03 19.61 -1.86
CA VAL A 376 4.45 20.96 -2.23
C VAL A 376 3.33 21.97 -1.99
N VAL A 377 2.12 21.67 -2.46
CA VAL A 377 0.96 22.55 -2.32
C VAL A 377 0.64 22.77 -0.84
N ASP A 378 0.60 21.70 -0.05
CA ASP A 378 0.29 21.77 1.38
C ASP A 378 1.29 22.64 2.15
N ASN A 379 2.59 22.44 1.92
CA ASN A 379 3.63 23.24 2.55
C ASN A 379 3.59 24.71 2.08
N CYS A 380 3.28 24.99 0.81
CA CYS A 380 3.14 26.36 0.34
C CYS A 380 1.90 27.05 0.93
N ASN A 381 0.80 26.32 1.13
CA ASN A 381 -0.38 26.85 1.82
C ASN A 381 -0.02 27.27 3.26
N LYS A 382 0.71 26.43 3.99
CA LYS A 382 1.21 26.76 5.33
C LYS A 382 2.10 28.00 5.36
N VAL A 383 2.96 28.19 4.36
CA VAL A 383 3.75 29.42 4.25
C VAL A 383 2.84 30.64 4.02
N LEU A 384 1.82 30.52 3.18
CA LEU A 384 0.92 31.62 2.84
C LEU A 384 -0.08 31.96 3.96
N GLU A 385 -0.35 31.02 4.88
CA GLU A 385 -1.04 31.29 6.15
C GLU A 385 -0.21 32.22 7.07
N LEU A 386 1.13 32.15 6.99
CA LEU A 386 2.06 32.94 7.80
C LEU A 386 2.53 34.23 7.11
N ASP A 387 2.70 34.19 5.80
CA ASP A 387 3.13 35.30 4.94
C ASP A 387 2.35 35.26 3.63
N GLU A 388 1.23 35.98 3.60
CA GLU A 388 0.29 36.04 2.48
C GLU A 388 0.92 36.53 1.17
N ASN A 389 2.06 37.23 1.24
CA ASN A 389 2.74 37.82 0.10
C ASN A 389 4.05 37.08 -0.25
N ASN A 390 4.22 35.84 0.22
CA ASN A 390 5.46 35.10 -0.02
C ASN A 390 5.64 34.70 -1.49
N GLU A 391 6.50 35.43 -2.20
CA GLU A 391 6.78 35.20 -3.63
C GLU A 391 7.19 33.74 -3.93
N LYS A 392 8.05 33.15 -3.07
CA LYS A 392 8.59 31.80 -3.28
C LYS A 392 7.51 30.73 -3.11
N ALA A 393 6.59 30.90 -2.16
CA ALA A 393 5.50 29.96 -1.93
C ALA A 393 4.53 29.95 -3.12
N PHE A 394 4.09 31.13 -3.60
CA PHE A 394 3.25 31.20 -4.80
C PHE A 394 3.92 30.55 -6.00
N TYR A 395 5.20 30.88 -6.26
CA TYR A 395 5.91 30.33 -7.40
C TYR A 395 6.01 28.80 -7.34
N ARG A 396 6.40 28.24 -6.19
CA ARG A 396 6.54 26.79 -5.99
C ARG A 396 5.20 26.06 -6.04
N ARG A 397 4.13 26.65 -5.47
CA ARG A 397 2.76 26.12 -5.55
C ARG A 397 2.26 26.10 -6.99
N GLY A 398 2.50 27.19 -7.72
CA GLY A 398 2.18 27.30 -9.14
C GLY A 398 2.88 26.24 -9.99
N GLU A 399 4.17 25.99 -9.75
CA GLU A 399 4.91 24.90 -10.42
C GLU A 399 4.29 23.53 -10.13
N ALA A 400 4.00 23.22 -8.86
CA ALA A 400 3.38 21.94 -8.50
C ALA A 400 2.00 21.75 -9.13
N ARG A 401 1.16 22.79 -9.12
CA ARG A 401 -0.17 22.79 -9.77
C ARG A 401 -0.07 22.60 -11.27
N LEU A 402 0.92 23.22 -11.92
CA LEU A 402 1.21 23.02 -13.33
C LEU A 402 1.51 21.55 -13.64
N TYR A 403 2.36 20.89 -12.84
CA TYR A 403 2.65 19.45 -12.99
C TYR A 403 1.44 18.56 -12.69
N ARG A 404 0.49 19.02 -11.86
CA ARG A 404 -0.78 18.35 -11.58
C ARG A 404 -1.87 18.63 -12.64
N ASN A 405 -1.54 19.35 -13.71
CA ASN A 405 -2.49 19.81 -14.76
C ASN A 405 -3.58 20.76 -14.26
N GLU A 406 -3.39 21.40 -13.10
CA GLU A 406 -4.30 22.39 -12.53
C GLU A 406 -3.98 23.79 -13.10
N PHE A 407 -4.04 23.92 -14.43
CA PHE A 407 -3.50 25.08 -15.16
C PHE A 407 -4.11 26.42 -14.76
N GLY A 408 -5.40 26.46 -14.42
CA GLY A 408 -6.09 27.67 -13.96
C GLY A 408 -5.51 28.18 -12.64
N LEU A 409 -5.44 27.29 -11.64
CA LEU A 409 -4.89 27.60 -10.32
C LEU A 409 -3.40 27.93 -10.38
N ALA A 410 -2.63 27.22 -11.23
CA ALA A 410 -1.22 27.51 -11.45
C ALA A 410 -1.02 28.93 -12.02
N LYS A 411 -1.83 29.32 -13.01
CA LYS A 411 -1.81 30.67 -13.57
C LYS A 411 -2.11 31.74 -12.52
N GLU A 412 -3.11 31.52 -11.66
CA GLU A 412 -3.45 32.44 -10.57
C GLU A 412 -2.27 32.64 -9.60
N ASP A 413 -1.58 31.55 -9.23
CA ASP A 413 -0.38 31.62 -8.39
C ASP A 413 0.74 32.44 -9.05
N PHE A 414 1.04 32.19 -10.34
CA PHE A 414 2.07 32.99 -11.03
C PHE A 414 1.66 34.45 -11.23
N GLN A 415 0.36 34.75 -11.35
CA GLN A 415 -0.12 36.13 -11.35
C GLN A 415 0.08 36.79 -9.99
N LYS A 416 -0.13 36.07 -8.89
CA LYS A 416 0.19 36.54 -7.53
C LYS A 416 1.68 36.82 -7.37
N VAL A 417 2.56 35.98 -7.93
CA VAL A 417 4.01 36.26 -7.99
C VAL A 417 4.30 37.61 -8.64
N LEU A 418 3.65 37.93 -9.76
CA LEU A 418 3.85 39.22 -10.45
C LEU A 418 3.21 40.41 -9.74
N GLN A 419 2.19 40.19 -8.90
CA GLN A 419 1.65 41.24 -8.03
C GLN A 419 2.66 41.63 -6.95
N VAL A 420 3.37 40.65 -6.37
CA VAL A 420 4.41 40.87 -5.36
C VAL A 420 5.70 41.39 -5.99
N ASN A 421 6.16 40.74 -7.06
CA ASN A 421 7.40 41.08 -7.76
C ASN A 421 7.15 41.17 -9.29
N PRO A 422 6.81 42.37 -9.80
CA PRO A 422 6.55 42.57 -11.22
C PRO A 422 7.72 42.22 -12.15
N ALA A 423 8.96 42.20 -11.65
CA ALA A 423 10.16 41.93 -12.42
C ALA A 423 10.44 40.42 -12.61
N ASN A 424 9.68 39.52 -11.99
CA ASN A 424 9.91 38.09 -12.11
C ASN A 424 9.57 37.56 -13.53
N GLN A 425 10.61 37.41 -14.36
CA GLN A 425 10.48 36.93 -15.73
C GLN A 425 10.04 35.47 -15.81
N ALA A 426 10.45 34.64 -14.85
CA ALA A 426 10.10 33.22 -14.82
C ALA A 426 8.58 33.04 -14.65
N ALA A 427 7.96 33.80 -13.76
CA ALA A 427 6.51 33.77 -13.58
C ALA A 427 5.75 34.21 -14.84
N ARG A 428 6.23 35.24 -15.56
CA ARG A 428 5.64 35.66 -16.85
C ARG A 428 5.67 34.52 -17.88
N ALA A 429 6.79 33.82 -17.99
CA ALA A 429 6.92 32.69 -18.90
C ALA A 429 5.96 31.54 -18.51
N GLN A 430 5.85 31.22 -17.22
CA GLN A 430 4.93 30.18 -16.75
C GLN A 430 3.45 30.52 -16.98
N ILE A 431 3.05 31.79 -16.87
CA ILE A 431 1.68 32.22 -17.22
C ILE A 431 1.37 31.92 -18.69
N LEU A 432 2.31 32.21 -19.60
CA LEU A 432 2.13 31.93 -21.02
C LEU A 432 1.98 30.41 -21.27
N ILE A 433 2.79 29.59 -20.59
CA ILE A 433 2.69 28.14 -20.65
C ILE A 433 1.31 27.67 -20.16
N CYS A 434 0.84 28.19 -19.02
CA CYS A 434 -0.49 27.86 -18.49
C CYS A 434 -1.60 28.25 -19.47
N GLN A 435 -1.53 29.45 -20.08
CA GLN A 435 -2.51 29.89 -21.06
C GLN A 435 -2.57 28.97 -22.29
N ASN A 436 -1.40 28.55 -22.80
CA ASN A 436 -1.33 27.62 -23.93
C ASN A 436 -1.90 26.25 -23.55
N LYS A 437 -1.56 25.73 -22.37
CA LYS A 437 -2.11 24.46 -21.86
C LYS A 437 -3.62 24.48 -21.66
N ILE A 438 -4.17 25.57 -21.16
CA ILE A 438 -5.62 25.77 -21.03
C ILE A 438 -6.29 25.74 -22.41
N LYS A 439 -5.71 26.42 -23.41
CA LYS A 439 -6.22 26.40 -24.79
C LYS A 439 -6.18 25.00 -25.39
N GLU A 440 -5.04 24.30 -25.26
CA GLU A 440 -4.87 22.91 -25.71
C GLU A 440 -5.92 21.98 -25.08
N HIS A 441 -6.15 22.10 -23.77
CA HIS A 441 -7.15 21.30 -23.05
C HIS A 441 -8.57 21.57 -23.57
N HIS A 442 -8.95 22.85 -23.74
CA HIS A 442 -10.26 23.19 -24.29
C HIS A 442 -10.47 22.70 -25.73
N GLU A 443 -9.42 22.69 -26.56
CA GLU A 443 -9.50 22.14 -27.91
C GLU A 443 -9.65 20.61 -27.90
N GLN A 444 -8.96 19.92 -26.99
CA GLN A 444 -9.12 18.49 -26.78
C GLN A 444 -10.52 18.15 -26.28
N ASP A 445 -11.04 18.87 -25.28
CA ASP A 445 -12.39 18.71 -24.76
C ASP A 445 -13.43 18.88 -25.88
N LYS A 446 -13.32 19.94 -26.68
CA LYS A 446 -14.22 20.16 -27.83
C LYS A 446 -14.25 18.96 -28.78
N LYS A 447 -13.08 18.37 -29.08
CA LYS A 447 -12.98 17.17 -29.93
C LYS A 447 -13.61 15.96 -29.26
N ILE A 448 -13.34 15.75 -27.96
CA ILE A 448 -13.88 14.63 -27.19
C ILE A 448 -15.42 14.73 -27.16
N TYR A 449 -15.97 15.90 -26.80
CA TYR A 449 -17.41 16.11 -26.76
C TYR A 449 -18.05 15.98 -28.15
N ALA A 450 -17.46 16.55 -29.20
CA ALA A 450 -17.96 16.39 -30.57
C ALA A 450 -18.04 14.90 -30.98
N ASN A 451 -16.98 14.11 -30.68
CA ASN A 451 -16.96 12.68 -30.94
C ASN A 451 -17.99 11.91 -30.10
N MET A 452 -18.20 12.29 -28.84
CA MET A 452 -19.23 11.70 -27.99
C MET A 452 -20.64 12.00 -28.53
N PHE A 453 -20.93 13.26 -28.89
CA PHE A 453 -22.20 13.65 -29.51
C PHE A 453 -22.46 12.88 -30.82
N GLN A 454 -21.45 12.73 -31.67
CA GLN A 454 -21.57 11.94 -32.89
C GLN A 454 -21.88 10.47 -32.59
N LYS A 455 -21.18 9.85 -31.64
CA LYS A 455 -21.45 8.45 -31.23
C LYS A 455 -22.86 8.27 -30.68
N PHE A 456 -23.34 9.19 -29.85
CA PHE A 456 -24.71 9.13 -29.32
C PHE A 456 -25.75 9.33 -30.43
N ALA A 457 -25.53 10.28 -31.34
CA ALA A 457 -26.41 10.48 -32.50
C ALA A 457 -26.45 9.24 -33.42
N GLU A 458 -25.30 8.59 -33.66
CA GLU A 458 -25.23 7.35 -34.42
C GLU A 458 -25.94 6.19 -33.70
N GLN A 459 -25.83 6.12 -32.37
CA GLN A 459 -26.53 5.13 -31.57
C GLN A 459 -28.05 5.33 -31.65
N ASP A 460 -28.55 6.55 -31.41
CA ASP A 460 -29.97 6.88 -31.53
C ASP A 460 -30.53 6.58 -32.93
N ALA A 461 -29.75 6.88 -33.97
CA ALA A 461 -30.12 6.53 -35.34
C ALA A 461 -30.19 5.01 -35.56
N LYS A 462 -29.30 4.22 -34.95
CA LYS A 462 -29.33 2.75 -35.00
C LYS A 462 -30.51 2.17 -34.22
N THR A 463 -30.80 2.67 -33.01
CA THR A 463 -31.96 2.25 -32.21
C THR A 463 -33.27 2.61 -32.91
N GLY A 464 -33.36 3.80 -33.50
CA GLY A 464 -34.50 4.24 -34.30
C GLY A 464 -34.72 3.40 -35.56
N LYS A 465 -33.65 3.05 -36.29
CA LYS A 465 -33.73 2.12 -37.44
C LYS A 465 -34.15 0.72 -37.04
N THR A 466 -33.68 0.22 -35.88
CA THR A 466 -34.06 -1.09 -35.34
C THR A 466 -35.53 -1.12 -34.92
N LYS A 467 -36.02 -0.04 -34.30
CA LYS A 467 -37.43 0.13 -33.93
C LYS A 467 -38.33 0.19 -35.17
N ARG A 468 -37.97 0.99 -36.19
CA ARG A 468 -38.70 1.05 -37.47
C ARG A 468 -38.72 -0.30 -38.20
N ARG A 469 -37.59 -1.02 -38.26
CA ARG A 469 -37.55 -2.39 -38.81
C ARG A 469 -38.47 -3.35 -38.05
N ARG A 470 -38.54 -3.24 -36.73
CA ARG A 470 -39.45 -4.05 -35.90
C ARG A 470 -40.91 -3.72 -36.24
N ASP A 471 -41.25 -2.44 -36.32
CA ASP A 471 -42.60 -1.96 -36.65
C ASP A 471 -43.04 -2.36 -38.07
N ASP A 472 -42.11 -2.33 -39.05
CA ASP A 472 -42.35 -2.78 -40.43
C ASP A 472 -42.53 -4.30 -40.52
N ILE A 473 -41.77 -5.09 -39.75
CA ILE A 473 -41.99 -6.54 -39.64
C ILE A 473 -43.37 -6.81 -39.05
N VAL A 474 -43.76 -6.14 -37.95
CA VAL A 474 -45.11 -6.28 -37.36
C VAL A 474 -46.21 -5.93 -38.36
N ARG A 475 -46.05 -4.85 -39.14
CA ARG A 475 -46.99 -4.49 -40.21
C ARG A 475 -47.07 -5.53 -41.33
N THR A 476 -45.96 -6.15 -41.69
CA THR A 476 -45.92 -7.19 -42.72
C THR A 476 -46.58 -8.48 -42.23
N THR A 477 -46.39 -8.85 -40.96
CA THR A 477 -47.07 -9.98 -40.32
C THR A 477 -48.58 -9.75 -40.21
N MET A 478 -49.03 -8.53 -39.86
CA MET A 478 -50.46 -8.17 -39.83
C MET A 478 -51.12 -8.19 -41.22
N ASN A 479 -50.39 -7.84 -42.28
CA ASN A 479 -50.89 -7.93 -43.65
C ASN A 479 -50.95 -9.37 -44.18
N GLY A 480 -50.20 -10.31 -43.58
CA GLY A 480 -50.35 -11.75 -43.83
C GLY A 480 -51.60 -12.36 -43.20
N GLU A 481 -52.04 -11.82 -42.05
CA GLU A 481 -53.23 -12.29 -41.32
C GLU A 481 -54.56 -11.68 -41.83
N LEU A 482 -54.50 -10.61 -42.65
CA LEU A 482 -55.68 -9.93 -43.21
C LEU A 482 -56.36 -10.66 -44.39
N SER A 483 -55.99 -11.92 -44.68
CA SER A 483 -56.73 -12.78 -45.62
C SER A 483 -57.81 -13.64 -44.95
N ILE A 484 -58.05 -13.49 -43.63
CA ILE A 484 -59.11 -14.21 -42.92
C ILE A 484 -60.05 -13.24 -42.18
N LYS A 485 -61.30 -13.21 -42.66
CA LYS A 485 -62.55 -12.72 -42.03
C LYS A 485 -62.90 -11.23 -42.17
N ARG A 486 -63.63 -10.92 -43.24
CA ARG A 486 -64.70 -9.91 -43.24
C ARG A 486 -65.95 -10.48 -42.55
N ARG A 487 -66.48 -9.81 -41.51
CA ARG A 487 -67.93 -9.64 -41.30
C ARG A 487 -68.22 -8.43 -40.39
N ARG A 488 -69.12 -7.57 -40.88
CA ARG A 488 -69.57 -6.27 -40.36
C ARG A 488 -70.59 -6.38 -39.22
N ARG A 489 -70.68 -5.33 -38.38
CA ARG A 489 -71.89 -4.52 -38.01
C ARG A 489 -71.46 -3.44 -36.98
N SER A 490 -71.42 -2.15 -37.34
CA SER A 490 -72.48 -1.11 -37.31
C SER A 490 -72.85 -0.64 -35.89
N GLN A 491 -72.49 0.62 -35.54
CA GLN A 491 -73.40 1.76 -35.21
C GLN A 491 -73.97 1.68 -33.77
N ASP A 492 -73.88 2.69 -32.89
CA ASP A 492 -74.38 4.06 -33.02
C ASP A 492 -73.87 5.06 -31.94
N ALA A 493 -74.01 6.36 -32.28
CA ALA A 493 -74.39 7.57 -31.49
C ALA A 493 -73.61 7.99 -30.21
N ASN A 494 -72.99 9.19 -30.16
CA ASN A 494 -73.50 10.54 -29.77
C ASN A 494 -73.86 10.67 -28.26
N VAL A 495 -73.56 11.72 -27.47
CA VAL A 495 -73.07 13.10 -27.69
C VAL A 495 -72.75 13.77 -26.32
N ALA A 496 -71.80 14.72 -26.33
CA ALA A 496 -71.67 15.95 -25.52
C ALA A 496 -71.13 16.02 -24.06
N LEU A 497 -70.10 16.91 -23.96
CA LEU A 497 -69.92 18.09 -23.05
C LEU A 497 -69.75 17.79 -21.53
N THR A 498 -68.85 18.41 -20.75
CA THR A 498 -68.20 19.73 -20.81
C THR A 498 -67.02 19.75 -19.82
N PHE A 499 -65.93 20.44 -20.16
CA PHE A 499 -64.80 20.74 -19.27
C PHE A 499 -65.07 21.98 -18.41
N LYS A 500 -64.77 21.95 -17.11
CA LYS A 500 -64.57 23.12 -16.25
C LYS A 500 -63.24 23.02 -15.48
N LYS A 501 -62.54 24.15 -15.43
CA LYS A 501 -61.27 24.43 -14.72
C LYS A 501 -61.41 24.25 -13.20
N GLY A 502 -60.29 23.90 -12.54
CA GLY A 502 -60.12 23.93 -11.09
C GLY A 502 -58.66 24.20 -10.73
N GLU A 503 -58.48 25.12 -9.80
CA GLU A 503 -57.26 25.84 -9.40
C GLU A 503 -56.27 25.06 -8.51
N GLU A 504 -55.07 25.62 -8.40
CA GLU A 504 -54.05 25.36 -7.37
C GLU A 504 -54.58 25.60 -5.95
N LYS A 505 -54.08 24.81 -4.98
CA LYS A 505 -53.72 25.28 -3.63
C LYS A 505 -52.82 24.25 -2.89
N PRO A 506 -51.90 24.71 -2.02
CA PRO A 506 -51.03 23.88 -1.18
C PRO A 506 -51.67 23.57 0.19
N SER A 507 -51.23 22.50 0.86
CA SER A 507 -51.69 22.14 2.21
C SER A 507 -50.74 22.61 3.31
N CYS A 508 -51.35 23.09 4.39
CA CYS A 508 -50.81 23.78 5.54
C CYS A 508 -50.80 22.89 6.82
N HIS A 509 -49.87 23.22 7.73
CA HIS A 509 -49.95 23.22 9.21
C HIS A 509 -49.99 21.85 9.94
N GLY A 510 -49.37 21.62 11.09
CA GLY A 510 -48.66 22.46 12.07
C GLY A 510 -49.05 22.01 13.49
N ASN A 511 -48.10 21.87 14.44
CA ASN A 511 -48.43 22.12 15.86
C ASN A 511 -47.20 22.39 16.77
N ARG A 512 -47.46 23.22 17.77
CA ARG A 512 -46.57 23.89 18.74
C ARG A 512 -46.16 23.01 19.93
N GLY A 513 -45.08 23.39 20.61
CA GLY A 513 -44.84 23.08 22.03
C GLY A 513 -43.57 23.75 22.58
N ARG A 514 -43.74 24.73 23.47
CA ARG A 514 -42.70 25.43 24.27
C ARG A 514 -42.10 24.50 25.34
N ASN A 515 -40.84 24.69 25.73
CA ASN A 515 -40.50 25.25 27.05
C ASN A 515 -38.98 25.42 27.28
N GLU A 516 -38.72 26.40 28.14
CA GLU A 516 -37.49 27.02 28.62
C GLU A 516 -36.70 26.22 29.67
N VAL A 517 -35.40 26.58 29.77
CA VAL A 517 -34.56 26.69 30.99
C VAL A 517 -34.16 25.41 31.73
N GLN A 518 -32.86 25.08 31.72
CA GLN A 518 -31.91 25.46 32.79
C GLN A 518 -30.45 25.36 32.32
#